data_AF-A0A0D7CHI9-F1
#
_entry.id   AF-A0A0D7CHI9-F1
#
_cell.length_a   1.000
_cell.length_b   1.000
_cell.length_c   1.000
_cell.angle_alpha   90.00
_cell.angle_beta   90.00
_cell.angle_gamma   90.00
#
_symmetry.space_group_name_H-M   'P 1'
#
loop_
_entity.id
_entity.type
_entity.pdbx_description
1 polymer ?
#
loop_
_entity_poly.entity_id
_entity_poly.type
_entity_poly.pdbx_seq_one_letter_code
_entity_poly.pdbx_strand_id
1 'polypeptide(L)'
;MLRVTGSLITNQVRAYDLLRMFGREGHPIPLGAAFAEYGRIDKTMHLLALVDPVDDTYRRLMNRQLTVQESRHRLARAICHGGRGQIRQAYREGQEDQLASLGLVLNAVVLWNTRYLDAAVAQLRSAAARCPRPGRLPAQA
;
A
#
# COMPACT_ATOMS: atom_id res chain seq x y z
N MET A 1 -8.99 -19.40 -22.96
CA MET A 1 -8.50 -19.08 -21.61
C MET A 1 -7.47 -20.09 -21.09
N LEU A 2 -7.78 -21.39 -20.98
CA LEU A 2 -6.88 -22.40 -20.40
C LEU A 2 -5.44 -22.41 -20.94
N ARG A 3 -5.23 -22.22 -22.25
CA ARG A 3 -3.88 -22.15 -22.82
C ARG A 3 -3.08 -20.94 -22.31
N VAL A 4 -3.72 -19.77 -22.19
CA VAL A 4 -3.09 -18.57 -21.63
C VAL A 4 -2.72 -18.79 -20.17
N THR A 5 -3.65 -19.34 -19.39
CA THR A 5 -3.42 -19.69 -17.98
C THR A 5 -2.28 -20.70 -17.84
N GLY A 6 -2.25 -21.74 -18.68
CA GLY A 6 -1.18 -22.73 -18.70
C GLY A 6 0.18 -22.13 -19.05
N SER A 7 0.25 -21.24 -20.05
CA SER A 7 1.49 -20.55 -20.43
C SER A 7 2.00 -19.58 -19.35
N LEU A 8 1.09 -18.96 -18.58
CA LEU A 8 1.44 -18.15 -17.41
C LEU A 8 1.99 -19.01 -16.26
N ILE A 9 1.30 -20.09 -15.92
CA ILE A 9 1.71 -21.00 -14.84
C ILE A 9 3.06 -21.66 -15.15
N THR A 10 3.26 -22.08 -16.40
CA THR A 10 4.53 -22.66 -16.87
C THR A 10 5.59 -21.62 -17.20
N ASN A 11 5.29 -20.32 -16.99
CA ASN A 11 6.16 -19.18 -17.24
C ASN A 11 6.76 -19.15 -18.67
N GLN A 12 6.05 -19.74 -19.65
CA GLN A 12 6.42 -19.71 -21.06
C GLN A 12 6.21 -18.33 -21.69
N VAL A 13 5.28 -17.54 -21.15
CA VAL A 13 5.00 -16.17 -21.60
C VAL A 13 4.90 -15.26 -20.38
N ARG A 14 5.48 -14.07 -20.45
CA ARG A 14 5.37 -13.08 -19.38
C ARG A 14 3.99 -12.41 -19.42
N ALA A 15 3.44 -12.13 -18.25
CA ALA A 15 2.13 -11.51 -18.13
C ALA A 15 2.04 -10.15 -18.86
N TYR A 16 3.12 -9.36 -18.86
CA TYR A 16 3.12 -8.06 -19.53
C TYR A 16 3.03 -8.19 -21.06
N ASP A 17 3.61 -9.23 -21.67
CA ASP A 17 3.52 -9.47 -23.10
C ASP A 17 2.08 -9.81 -23.51
N LEU A 18 1.40 -10.61 -22.69
CA LEU A 18 -0.01 -10.95 -22.88
C LEU A 18 -0.91 -9.71 -22.75
N LEU A 19 -0.67 -8.85 -21.76
CA LEU A 19 -1.43 -7.61 -21.59
C LEU A 19 -1.26 -6.67 -22.79
N ARG A 20 -0.04 -6.54 -23.34
CA ARG A 20 0.21 -5.75 -24.56
C ARG A 20 -0.47 -6.36 -25.79
N MET A 21 -0.50 -7.69 -25.87
CA MET A 21 -1.20 -8.41 -26.94
C MET A 21 -2.72 -8.24 -26.85
N PHE A 22 -3.28 -8.22 -25.62
CA PHE A 22 -4.72 -8.08 -25.41
C PHE A 22 -5.26 -6.71 -25.80
N GLY A 23 -4.46 -5.65 -25.68
CA GLY A 23 -4.86 -4.26 -25.90
C GLY A 23 -4.17 -3.57 -27.08
N ARG A 24 -3.95 -4.27 -28.20
CA ARG A 24 -3.37 -3.64 -29.41
C ARG A 24 -4.23 -2.44 -29.84
N GLU A 25 -3.61 -1.26 -29.86
CA GLU A 25 -4.18 -0.03 -30.44
C GLU A 25 -5.57 0.36 -29.90
N GLY A 26 -5.81 0.11 -28.61
CA GLY A 26 -7.05 0.51 -27.93
C GLY A 26 -8.28 -0.37 -28.23
N HIS A 27 -8.14 -1.39 -29.09
CA HIS A 27 -9.20 -2.33 -29.40
C HIS A 27 -8.87 -3.69 -28.80
N PRO A 28 -9.57 -4.11 -27.74
CA PRO A 28 -9.30 -5.40 -27.15
C PRO A 28 -9.63 -6.51 -28.15
N ILE A 29 -8.67 -7.42 -28.38
CA ILE A 29 -8.98 -8.64 -29.13
C ILE A 29 -10.08 -9.42 -28.40
N PRO A 30 -10.87 -10.28 -29.06
CA PRO A 30 -11.97 -11.01 -28.41
C PRO A 30 -11.57 -11.76 -27.14
N LEU A 31 -10.34 -12.28 -27.10
CA LEU A 31 -9.76 -12.92 -25.92
C LEU A 31 -9.48 -11.92 -24.77
N GLY A 32 -8.98 -10.71 -25.10
CA GLY A 32 -8.79 -9.62 -24.14
C GLY A 32 -10.12 -9.08 -23.60
N ALA A 33 -11.14 -8.99 -24.46
CA ALA A 33 -12.50 -8.63 -24.05
C ALA A 33 -13.08 -9.68 -23.08
N ALA A 34 -12.88 -10.97 -23.34
CA ALA A 34 -13.31 -12.03 -22.43
C ALA A 34 -12.59 -11.98 -21.07
N PHE A 35 -11.30 -11.60 -21.03
CA PHE A 35 -10.58 -11.38 -19.76
C PHE A 35 -11.07 -10.12 -19.04
N ALA A 36 -11.42 -9.06 -19.77
CA ALA A 36 -11.99 -7.86 -19.19
C ALA A 36 -13.36 -8.14 -18.53
N GLU A 37 -14.23 -8.91 -19.20
CA GLU A 37 -15.51 -9.33 -18.63
C GLU A 37 -15.33 -10.26 -17.43
N TYR A 38 -14.35 -11.17 -17.47
CA TYR A 38 -14.00 -11.98 -16.29
C TYR A 38 -13.55 -11.11 -15.11
N GLY A 39 -12.69 -10.12 -15.35
CA GLY A 39 -12.25 -9.17 -14.32
C GLY A 39 -13.39 -8.29 -13.78
N ARG A 40 -14.46 -8.09 -14.55
CA ARG A 40 -15.65 -7.35 -14.12
C ARG A 40 -16.41 -8.06 -13.00
N ILE A 41 -16.36 -9.39 -12.94
CA ILE A 41 -16.96 -10.19 -11.86
C ILE A 41 -16.25 -9.87 -10.54
N ASP A 42 -14.92 -9.95 -10.52
CA ASP A 42 -14.12 -9.65 -9.34
C ASP A 42 -14.29 -8.19 -8.90
N LYS A 43 -14.32 -7.25 -9.87
CA LYS A 43 -14.62 -5.83 -9.59
C LYS A 43 -16.00 -5.64 -8.96
N THR A 44 -17.02 -6.37 -9.44
CA THR A 44 -18.37 -6.33 -8.86
C THR A 44 -18.36 -6.87 -7.43
N MET A 45 -17.71 -8.01 -7.19
CA MET A 45 -17.58 -8.58 -5.85
C MET A 45 -16.86 -7.62 -4.89
N HIS A 46 -15.78 -6.98 -5.35
CA HIS A 46 -15.07 -5.94 -4.61
C HIS A 46 -15.98 -4.76 -4.23
N LEU A 47 -16.78 -4.26 -5.17
CA LEU A 47 -17.71 -3.15 -4.91
C LEU A 47 -18.82 -3.55 -3.92
N LEU A 48 -19.35 -4.76 -4.04
CA LEU A 48 -20.34 -5.28 -3.09
C LEU A 48 -19.75 -5.38 -1.67
N ALA A 49 -18.55 -5.94 -1.53
CA ALA A 49 -17.84 -6.02 -0.24
C ALA A 49 -17.47 -4.63 0.32
N LEU A 50 -17.30 -3.63 -0.53
CA LEU A 50 -16.99 -2.26 -0.12
C LEU A 50 -18.23 -1.50 0.39
N VAL A 51 -19.39 -1.73 -0.22
CA VAL A 51 -20.65 -1.02 0.07
C VAL A 51 -21.45 -1.69 1.18
N ASP A 52 -21.11 -2.93 1.57
CA ASP A 52 -21.79 -3.67 2.63
C ASP A 52 -21.93 -2.84 3.93
N PRO A 53 -23.16 -2.48 4.34
CA PRO A 53 -23.39 -1.70 5.55
C PRO A 53 -23.24 -2.52 6.84
N VAL A 54 -23.28 -3.85 6.75
CA VAL A 54 -23.17 -4.77 7.90
C VAL A 54 -21.72 -5.13 8.17
N ASP A 55 -20.92 -5.39 7.13
CA ASP A 55 -19.49 -5.72 7.27
C ASP A 55 -18.57 -4.56 6.84
N ASP A 56 -18.18 -3.73 7.82
CA ASP A 56 -17.20 -2.65 7.62
C ASP A 56 -15.74 -3.15 7.63
N THR A 57 -15.51 -4.44 7.83
CA THR A 57 -14.15 -5.00 7.98
C THR A 57 -13.35 -4.85 6.70
N TYR A 58 -13.95 -5.16 5.56
CA TYR A 58 -13.31 -5.05 4.25
C TYR A 58 -12.91 -3.60 3.92
N ARG A 59 -13.84 -2.66 4.14
CA ARG A 59 -13.58 -1.21 3.95
C ARG A 59 -12.48 -0.70 4.89
N ARG A 60 -12.47 -1.12 6.16
CA ARG A 60 -11.42 -0.73 7.13
C ARG A 60 -10.05 -1.26 6.75
N LEU A 61 -9.95 -2.52 6.31
CA LEU A 61 -8.69 -3.10 5.84
C LEU A 61 -8.14 -2.33 4.64
N MET A 62 -9.00 -2.04 3.67
CA MET A 62 -8.63 -1.24 2.51
C MET A 62 -8.19 0.17 2.91
N ASN A 63 -8.96 0.86 3.74
CA ASN A 63 -8.62 2.20 4.23
C ASN A 63 -7.30 2.22 5.00
N ARG A 64 -7.03 1.20 5.83
CA ARG A 64 -5.75 1.06 6.53
C ARG A 64 -4.59 0.99 5.54
N GLN A 65 -4.72 0.18 4.49
CA GLN A 65 -3.69 0.06 3.45
C GLN A 65 -3.51 1.38 2.68
N LEU A 66 -4.61 2.05 2.34
CA LEU A 66 -4.59 3.35 1.67
C LEU A 66 -3.92 4.42 2.53
N THR A 67 -4.23 4.49 3.84
CA THR A 67 -3.60 5.42 4.77
C THR A 67 -2.09 5.18 4.89
N VAL A 68 -1.64 3.92 4.86
CA VAL A 68 -0.20 3.60 4.84
C VAL A 68 0.47 4.10 3.56
N GLN A 69 -0.14 3.89 2.39
CA GLN A 69 0.42 4.40 1.14
C GLN A 69 0.37 5.93 1.08
N GLU A 70 -0.73 6.56 1.52
CA GLU A 70 -0.87 8.01 1.53
C GLU A 70 0.13 8.67 2.48
N SER A 71 0.32 8.13 3.68
CA SER A 71 1.33 8.61 4.63
C SER A 71 2.75 8.46 4.07
N ARG A 72 3.05 7.33 3.40
CA ARG A 72 4.31 7.12 2.67
C ARG A 72 4.51 8.16 1.57
N HIS A 73 3.49 8.43 0.75
CA HIS A 73 3.54 9.43 -0.31
C HIS A 73 3.62 10.86 0.24
N ARG A 74 2.98 11.16 1.37
CA ARG A 74 3.08 12.45 2.06
C ARG A 74 4.50 12.66 2.58
N LEU A 75 5.12 11.65 3.19
CA LEU A 75 6.50 11.70 3.65
C LEU A 75 7.48 11.83 2.48
N ALA A 76 7.28 11.07 1.40
CA ALA A 76 8.06 11.19 0.18
C ALA A 76 7.99 12.62 -0.41
N ARG A 77 6.80 13.23 -0.42
CA ARG A 77 6.62 14.63 -0.83
C ARG A 77 7.34 15.60 0.12
N ALA A 78 7.26 15.41 1.43
CA ALA A 78 7.95 16.27 2.40
C ALA A 78 9.48 16.19 2.26
N ILE A 79 10.02 14.99 2.04
CA ILE A 79 11.46 14.77 1.79
C ILE A 79 11.88 15.39 0.45
N CYS A 80 11.08 15.19 -0.60
CA CYS A 80 11.37 15.70 -1.94
C CYS A 80 11.21 17.23 -2.06
N HIS A 81 10.33 17.84 -1.25
CA HIS A 81 10.11 19.30 -1.23
C HIS A 81 11.00 20.07 -0.24
N GLY A 82 12.10 19.50 0.23
CA GLY A 82 13.05 20.08 1.19
C GLY A 82 13.85 21.31 0.73
N GLY A 83 13.33 22.16 -0.15
CA GLY A 83 13.97 23.42 -0.52
C GLY A 83 13.30 24.21 -1.65
N ARG A 84 12.27 25.01 -1.32
CA ARG A 84 11.81 26.19 -2.11
C ARG A 84 11.37 25.97 -3.57
N GLY A 85 10.49 25.00 -3.82
CA GLY A 85 9.48 25.13 -4.88
C GLY A 85 9.96 25.38 -6.33
N GLN A 86 11.05 24.76 -6.79
CA GLN A 86 11.37 24.73 -8.23
C GLN A 86 11.65 23.30 -8.69
N ILE A 87 10.70 22.70 -9.42
CA ILE A 87 10.89 21.45 -10.16
C ILE A 87 11.59 21.83 -11.48
N ARG A 88 12.91 21.77 -11.49
CA ARG A 88 13.73 21.93 -12.71
C ARG A 88 14.40 20.60 -13.04
N GLN A 89 13.68 19.66 -13.64
CA GLN A 89 14.32 18.76 -14.62
C GLN A 89 13.30 18.02 -15.48
N ALA A 90 13.52 18.07 -16.79
CA ALA A 90 12.76 17.33 -17.78
C ALA A 90 13.01 15.82 -17.61
N TYR A 91 11.90 15.10 -17.62
CA TYR A 91 11.72 13.65 -17.48
C TYR A 91 12.50 12.87 -18.56
N ARG A 92 13.55 12.07 -18.23
CA ARG A 92 13.80 10.83 -19.01
C ARG A 92 14.74 9.72 -18.49
N GLU A 93 15.76 9.91 -17.65
CA GLU A 93 16.64 8.75 -17.29
C GLU A 93 17.18 8.78 -15.84
N GLY A 94 17.42 9.94 -15.23
CA GLY A 94 17.87 10.03 -13.83
C GLY A 94 16.78 9.85 -12.76
N GLN A 95 15.51 9.69 -13.16
CA GLN A 95 14.40 9.62 -12.21
C GLN A 95 14.25 8.28 -11.51
N GLU A 96 14.62 7.17 -12.16
CA GLU A 96 14.55 5.85 -11.51
C GLU A 96 15.53 5.79 -10.35
N ASP A 97 16.74 6.33 -10.52
CA ASP A 97 17.74 6.45 -9.44
C ASP A 97 17.31 7.44 -8.36
N GLN A 98 16.66 8.55 -8.73
CA GLN A 98 16.09 9.49 -7.76
C GLN A 98 14.91 8.88 -6.98
N LEU A 99 14.06 8.07 -7.62
CA LEU A 99 12.95 7.37 -6.96
C LEU A 99 13.46 6.22 -6.10
N ALA A 100 14.49 5.49 -6.54
CA ALA A 100 15.15 4.44 -5.78
C ALA A 100 15.82 5.02 -4.52
N SER A 101 16.60 6.09 -4.67
CA SER A 101 17.23 6.79 -3.55
C SER A 101 16.22 7.43 -2.60
N LEU A 102 15.16 8.08 -3.11
CA LEU A 102 14.05 8.57 -2.30
C LEU A 102 13.37 7.42 -1.54
N GLY A 103 13.18 6.27 -2.19
CA GLY A 103 12.67 5.05 -1.57
C GLY A 103 13.56 4.57 -0.42
N LEU A 104 14.88 4.58 -0.59
CA LEU A 104 15.84 4.21 0.45
C LEU A 104 15.80 5.17 1.65
N VAL A 105 15.84 6.48 1.40
CA VAL A 105 15.77 7.52 2.45
C VAL A 105 14.45 7.41 3.21
N LEU A 106 13.35 7.23 2.49
CA LEU A 106 12.02 7.05 3.07
C LEU A 106 11.96 5.81 3.98
N ASN A 107 12.50 4.68 3.53
CA ASN A 107 12.56 3.47 4.32
C ASN A 107 13.47 3.63 5.56
N ALA A 108 14.59 4.34 5.44
CA ALA A 108 15.48 4.63 6.57
C ALA A 108 14.80 5.49 7.65
N VAL A 109 14.05 6.54 7.24
CA VAL A 109 13.27 7.37 8.17
C VAL A 109 12.17 6.56 8.85
N VAL A 110 11.47 5.71 8.11
CA VAL A 110 10.45 4.81 8.69
C VAL A 110 11.08 3.86 9.72
N LEU A 111 12.21 3.24 9.40
CA LEU A 111 12.94 2.35 10.31
C LEU A 111 13.35 3.06 11.59
N TRP A 112 13.88 4.28 11.48
CA TRP A 112 14.26 5.10 12.63
C TRP A 112 13.06 5.43 13.51
N ASN A 113 11.95 5.86 12.90
CA ASN A 113 10.71 6.14 13.63
C ASN A 113 10.19 4.90 14.35
N THR A 114 10.22 3.72 13.72
CA THR A 114 9.82 2.46 14.35
C THR A 114 10.70 2.13 15.55
N ARG A 115 12.04 2.24 15.41
CA ARG A 115 12.98 1.98 16.51
C ARG A 115 12.80 2.95 17.68
N TYR A 116 12.60 4.23 17.39
CA TYR A 116 12.41 5.24 18.42
C TYR A 116 11.08 5.08 19.15
N LEU A 117 9.99 4.82 18.41
CA LEU A 117 8.68 4.54 19.00
C LEU A 117 8.71 3.26 19.84
N ASP A 118 9.43 2.22 19.43
CA ASP A 118 9.60 1.00 20.23
C ASP A 118 10.34 1.30 21.55
N ALA A 119 11.42 2.08 21.48
CA ALA A 119 12.13 2.55 22.67
C ALA A 119 11.23 3.40 23.59
N ALA A 120 10.43 4.31 23.04
CA ALA A 120 9.49 5.13 23.81
C ALA A 120 8.39 4.28 24.47
N VAL A 121 7.84 3.29 23.76
CA VAL A 121 6.86 2.33 24.31
C VAL A 121 7.49 1.48 25.41
N ALA A 122 8.72 1.02 25.25
CA ALA A 122 9.44 0.28 26.28
C ALA A 122 9.65 1.14 27.55
N GLN A 123 10.01 2.41 27.38
CA GLN A 123 10.10 3.36 28.49
C GLN A 123 8.76 3.56 29.19
N LEU A 124 7.67 3.79 28.44
CA LEU A 124 6.32 3.95 29.00
C LEU A 124 5.84 2.69 29.72
N ARG A 125 6.09 1.49 29.19
CA ARG A 125 5.76 0.22 29.87
C ARG A 125 6.56 0.04 31.15
N SER A 126 7.85 0.41 31.15
CA SER A 126 8.68 0.37 32.35
C SER A 126 8.21 1.38 33.40
N ALA A 127 7.74 2.56 32.98
CA ALA A 127 7.21 3.59 33.88
C ALA A 127 5.83 3.21 34.44
N ALA A 128 4.97 2.60 33.62
CA ALA A 128 3.68 2.06 34.05
C ALA A 128 3.84 0.90 35.04
N ALA A 129 4.86 0.05 34.88
CA ALA A 129 5.19 -0.99 35.84
C ALA A 129 5.74 -0.45 37.18
N ARG A 130 6.26 0.79 37.21
CA ARG A 130 6.74 1.48 38.42
C ARG A 130 5.65 2.30 39.13
N CYS A 131 4.47 2.48 38.52
CA CYS A 131 3.35 3.16 39.16
C CYS A 131 2.42 2.10 39.77
N PRO A 132 2.27 2.01 41.10
CA PRO A 132 1.28 1.13 41.69
C PRO A 132 -0.10 1.63 41.24
N ARG A 133 -0.94 0.73 40.71
CA ARG A 133 -2.34 1.03 40.41
C ARG A 133 -2.95 1.72 41.64
N PRO A 134 -3.58 2.90 41.52
CA PRO A 134 -4.32 3.47 42.64
C PRO A 134 -5.35 2.43 43.06
N GLY A 135 -5.17 1.92 44.28
CA GLY A 135 -5.95 0.84 44.84
C GLY A 135 -7.42 1.20 44.85
N ARG A 136 -8.26 0.19 44.59
CA ARG A 136 -9.65 0.19 45.05
C ARG A 136 -9.65 0.54 46.53
N LEU A 137 -10.25 1.67 46.88
CA LEU A 137 -10.56 2.01 48.27
C LEU A 137 -11.41 0.86 48.86
N PRO A 138 -11.06 0.31 50.04
CA PRO A 138 -11.95 -0.61 50.71
C PRO A 138 -13.19 0.16 51.18
N ALA A 139 -14.37 -0.37 50.82
CA ALA A 139 -15.64 0.05 51.40
C ALA A 139 -15.55 -0.16 52.92
N GLN A 140 -15.55 0.92 53.69
CA GLN A 140 -15.79 0.85 55.12
C GLN A 140 -17.29 0.81 55.37
N ALA A 141 -17.67 -0.09 56.29
CA ALA A 141 -19.00 -0.41 56.76
C ALA A 141 -19.66 0.73 57.55
#